data_AF-A0A349QYN1-F1
#
_entry.id   AF-A0A349QYN1-F1
#
_cell.length_a   1.000
_cell.length_b   1.000
_cell.length_c   1.000
_cell.angle_alpha   90.00
_cell.angle_beta   90.00
_cell.angle_gamma   90.00
#
_symmetry.space_group_name_H-M   'P 1'
#
loop_
_entity.id
_entity.type
_entity.pdbx_description
1 polymer ?
#
loop_
_entity_poly.entity_id
_entity_poly.type
_entity_poly.pdbx_seq_one_letter_code
_entity_poly.pdbx_strand_id
1 'polypeptide(L)'
;MEINSQLIIDRLSQRMDLDRAYLFKYQFLGQEHYHLLLALKHVSGLSPKVLKPIVELCLMDQKNISFELVPIAEMLSKVKVGSLYYSYASLPENTVHQAGNKKNPPLQAKELKSVLEIADEYYQKLLPISAGFLQGAETFGQQGNYQRAVFMLHQSMENHLRFLQLMIDGKANNVHHVSNRIKSLNEHFSMLRESLVGKDEEEKKRFRLLDSAFDAVKQNKDLEISAFDASWLYEHCKFVLHTIEQLYL
;
A
#
# COMPACT_ATOMS: atom_id res chain seq x y z
N MET A 1 8.27 23.00 -1.99
CA MET A 1 8.81 22.96 -3.36
C MET A 1 7.62 22.64 -4.25
N GLU A 2 7.29 23.53 -5.19
CA GLU A 2 6.14 23.32 -6.08
C GLU A 2 6.52 22.27 -7.13
N ILE A 3 5.75 21.19 -7.24
CA ILE A 3 6.00 20.13 -8.21
C ILE A 3 5.62 20.68 -9.60
N ASN A 4 6.60 20.78 -10.49
CA ASN A 4 6.35 21.17 -11.87
C ASN A 4 5.84 19.96 -12.67
N SER A 5 4.55 19.63 -12.45
CA SER A 5 3.89 18.50 -13.10
C SER A 5 3.95 18.59 -14.62
N GLN A 6 3.80 19.78 -15.20
CA GLN A 6 3.84 19.97 -16.65
C GLN A 6 5.18 19.55 -17.26
N LEU A 7 6.31 19.99 -16.67
CA LEU A 7 7.63 19.61 -17.15
C LEU A 7 7.87 18.10 -17.06
N ILE A 8 7.39 17.46 -15.98
CA ILE A 8 7.48 16.00 -15.80
C ILE A 8 6.69 15.30 -16.91
N ILE A 9 5.44 15.72 -17.14
CA ILE A 9 4.58 15.15 -18.17
C ILE A 9 5.17 15.34 -19.56
N ASP A 10 5.68 16.53 -19.91
CA ASP A 10 6.28 16.79 -21.22
C ASP A 10 7.47 15.86 -21.48
N ARG A 11 8.33 15.64 -20.47
CA ARG A 11 9.47 14.71 -20.56
C ARG A 11 9.00 13.26 -20.74
N LEU A 12 7.97 12.84 -20.02
CA LEU A 12 7.43 11.49 -20.07
C LEU A 12 6.72 11.22 -21.41
N SER A 13 5.81 12.09 -21.84
CA SER A 13 5.05 11.93 -23.09
C SER A 13 5.94 11.86 -24.35
N GLN A 14 7.16 12.39 -24.30
CA GLN A 14 8.14 12.25 -25.38
C GLN A 14 8.83 10.87 -25.44
N ARG A 15 8.82 10.11 -24.34
CA ARG A 15 9.61 8.88 -24.15
C ARG A 15 8.76 7.63 -23.97
N MET A 16 7.46 7.78 -23.74
CA MET A 16 6.52 6.68 -23.55
C MET A 16 5.13 7.00 -24.07
N ASP A 17 4.40 5.96 -24.45
CA ASP A 17 3.01 6.07 -24.90
C ASP A 17 2.05 6.17 -23.70
N LEU A 18 2.02 7.37 -23.13
CA LEU A 18 1.19 7.74 -21.99
C LEU A 18 -0.26 7.94 -22.44
N ASP A 19 -1.21 7.24 -21.81
CA ASP A 19 -2.64 7.50 -22.00
C ASP A 19 -3.12 8.55 -21.01
N ARG A 20 -2.79 8.38 -19.73
CA ARG A 20 -3.16 9.30 -18.64
C ARG A 20 -2.07 9.35 -17.59
N ALA A 21 -1.96 10.50 -16.93
CA ALA A 21 -1.17 10.61 -15.71
C ALA A 21 -1.97 11.32 -14.63
N TYR A 22 -1.83 10.81 -13.42
CA TYR A 22 -2.47 11.36 -12.23
C TYR A 22 -1.41 11.66 -11.18
N LEU A 23 -1.43 12.88 -10.66
CA LEU A 23 -0.60 13.31 -9.54
C LEU A 23 -1.53 13.57 -8.37
N PHE A 24 -1.40 12.75 -7.33
CA PHE A 24 -2.20 12.88 -6.11
C PHE A 24 -1.28 12.82 -4.89
N LYS A 25 -1.85 13.14 -3.74
CA LYS A 25 -1.15 13.16 -2.47
C LYS A 25 -1.84 12.29 -1.44
N TYR A 26 -1.07 11.77 -0.50
CA TYR A 26 -1.58 11.04 0.65
C TYR A 26 -0.76 11.39 1.88
N GLN A 27 -1.38 11.25 3.06
CA GLN A 27 -0.71 11.44 4.34
C GLN A 27 -0.23 10.08 4.86
N PHE A 28 1.04 9.99 5.21
CA PHE A 28 1.61 8.79 5.84
C PHE A 28 2.68 9.22 6.84
N LEU A 29 2.56 8.75 8.08
CA LEU A 29 3.43 9.13 9.21
C LEU A 29 3.46 10.64 9.49
N GLY A 30 2.31 11.31 9.33
CA GLY A 30 2.21 12.77 9.49
C GLY A 30 2.97 13.57 8.44
N GLN A 31 3.39 12.92 7.34
CA GLN A 31 4.06 13.56 6.21
C GLN A 31 3.19 13.45 4.97
N GLU A 32 3.18 14.52 4.18
CA GLU A 32 2.55 14.54 2.87
C GLU A 32 3.48 13.91 1.83
N HIS A 33 2.97 12.93 1.09
CA HIS A 33 3.68 12.25 0.02
C HIS A 33 2.97 12.46 -1.31
N TYR A 34 3.74 12.63 -2.37
CA TYR A 34 3.21 12.74 -3.73
C TYR A 34 3.39 11.42 -4.47
N HIS A 35 2.38 11.05 -5.25
CA HIS A 35 2.38 9.85 -6.06
C HIS A 35 1.94 10.14 -7.49
N LEU A 36 2.72 9.65 -8.44
CA LEU A 36 2.47 9.76 -9.88
C LEU A 36 2.02 8.41 -10.43
N LEU A 37 0.73 8.27 -10.73
CA LEU A 37 0.20 7.11 -11.42
C LEU A 37 0.23 7.35 -12.93
N LEU A 38 1.01 6.53 -13.65
CA LEU A 38 1.17 6.61 -15.11
C LEU A 38 0.41 5.45 -15.77
N ALA A 39 -0.72 5.78 -16.40
CA ALA A 39 -1.52 4.84 -17.15
C ALA A 39 -1.05 4.80 -18.61
N LEU A 40 -0.50 3.66 -19.03
CA LEU A 40 0.14 3.49 -20.32
C LEU A 40 -0.79 2.78 -21.31
N LYS A 41 -0.66 3.11 -22.60
CA LYS A 41 -1.28 2.30 -23.65
C LYS A 41 -0.62 0.93 -23.69
N HIS A 42 -1.41 -0.10 -23.98
CA HIS A 42 -0.89 -1.45 -24.04
C HIS A 42 0.07 -1.61 -25.24
N VAL A 43 1.28 -2.09 -24.96
CA VAL A 43 2.23 -2.52 -25.99
C VAL A 43 2.42 -4.02 -25.85
N SER A 44 2.04 -4.78 -26.87
CA SER A 44 2.09 -6.24 -26.84
C SER A 44 3.51 -6.75 -26.60
N GLY A 45 3.66 -7.70 -25.66
CA GLY A 45 4.94 -8.32 -25.33
C GLY A 45 5.86 -7.49 -24.42
N LEU A 46 5.46 -6.27 -24.03
CA LEU A 46 6.26 -5.40 -23.16
C LEU A 46 5.57 -5.17 -21.82
N SER A 47 6.26 -5.53 -20.73
CA SER A 47 5.84 -5.15 -19.39
C SER A 47 6.05 -3.65 -19.18
N PRO A 48 5.08 -2.90 -18.62
CA PRO A 48 5.26 -1.51 -18.20
C PRO A 48 6.51 -1.29 -17.35
N LYS A 49 6.92 -2.30 -16.55
CA LYS A 49 8.07 -2.22 -15.64
C LYS A 49 9.39 -1.97 -16.36
N VAL A 50 9.49 -2.28 -17.66
CA VAL A 50 10.69 -1.98 -18.49
C VAL A 50 10.92 -0.48 -18.61
N LEU A 51 9.88 0.35 -18.48
CA LEU A 51 9.97 1.81 -18.58
C LEU A 51 10.34 2.49 -17.26
N LYS A 52 10.47 1.72 -16.16
CA LYS A 52 10.79 2.26 -14.83
C LYS A 52 12.05 3.15 -14.81
N PRO A 53 13.18 2.78 -15.43
CA PRO A 53 14.38 3.62 -15.44
C PRO A 53 14.18 4.97 -16.15
N ILE A 54 13.29 5.02 -17.15
CA ILE A 54 12.96 6.25 -17.88
C ILE A 54 12.21 7.21 -16.96
N VAL A 55 11.26 6.70 -16.16
CA VAL A 55 10.53 7.52 -15.18
C VAL A 55 11.47 8.03 -14.10
N GLU A 56 12.33 7.16 -13.54
CA GLU A 56 13.31 7.53 -12.52
C GLU A 56 14.23 8.65 -13.02
N LEU A 57 14.70 8.58 -14.27
CA LEU A 57 15.49 9.64 -14.89
C LEU A 57 14.69 10.96 -15.02
N CYS A 58 13.42 10.90 -15.39
CA CYS A 58 12.57 12.08 -15.51
C CYS A 58 12.26 12.74 -14.15
N LEU A 59 12.26 11.95 -13.08
CA LEU A 59 11.98 12.37 -11.70
C LEU A 59 13.25 12.62 -10.87
N MET A 60 14.46 12.53 -11.45
CA MET A 60 15.73 12.60 -10.71
C MET A 60 15.88 13.88 -9.86
N ASP A 61 15.34 15.01 -10.33
CA ASP A 61 15.38 16.30 -9.63
C ASP A 61 14.17 16.52 -8.68
N GLN A 62 13.22 15.57 -8.65
CA GLN A 62 11.97 15.67 -7.91
C GLN A 62 12.05 14.82 -6.65
N LYS A 63 12.58 15.40 -5.57
CA LYS A 63 12.59 14.75 -4.26
C LYS A 63 11.14 14.57 -3.78
N ASN A 64 10.79 13.35 -3.36
CA ASN A 64 9.51 12.95 -2.73
C ASN A 64 8.32 12.66 -3.67
N ILE A 65 8.56 12.32 -4.94
CA ILE A 65 7.51 11.78 -5.82
C ILE A 65 7.74 10.28 -6.01
N SER A 66 6.83 9.47 -5.48
CA SER A 66 6.73 8.04 -5.80
C SER A 66 5.93 7.85 -7.08
N PHE A 67 6.04 6.69 -7.74
CA PHE A 67 5.30 6.46 -8.98
C PHE A 67 4.92 4.99 -9.19
N GLU A 68 3.90 4.79 -10.02
CA GLU A 68 3.40 3.50 -10.45
C GLU A 68 3.18 3.50 -11.98
N LEU A 69 3.49 2.37 -12.62
CA LEU A 69 3.23 2.13 -14.04
C LEU A 69 2.15 1.06 -14.19
N VAL A 70 1.02 1.41 -14.80
CA VAL A 70 -0.11 0.49 -14.98
C VAL A 70 -0.65 0.55 -16.43
N PRO A 71 -1.01 -0.58 -17.06
CA PRO A 71 -1.77 -0.53 -18.31
C PRO A 71 -3.13 0.14 -18.09
N ILE A 72 -3.55 1.03 -18.98
CA ILE A 72 -4.83 1.75 -18.85
C ILE A 72 -6.03 0.79 -18.72
N ALA A 73 -6.01 -0.34 -19.45
CA ALA A 73 -7.07 -1.34 -19.38
C ALA A 73 -7.16 -1.99 -17.98
N GLU A 74 -6.02 -2.24 -17.34
CA GLU A 74 -5.96 -2.81 -15.99
C GLU A 74 -6.47 -1.81 -14.96
N MET A 75 -6.01 -0.56 -15.00
CA MET A 75 -6.49 0.52 -14.15
C MET A 75 -8.02 0.68 -14.25
N LEU A 76 -8.56 0.77 -15.47
CA LEU A 76 -9.99 0.91 -15.69
C LEU A 76 -10.76 -0.32 -15.19
N SER A 77 -10.19 -1.52 -15.32
CA SER A 77 -10.79 -2.73 -14.74
C SER A 77 -10.83 -2.68 -13.22
N LYS A 78 -9.79 -2.16 -12.57
CA LYS A 78 -9.72 -2.03 -11.12
C LYS A 78 -10.72 -1.02 -10.58
N VAL A 79 -10.86 0.12 -11.25
CA VAL A 79 -11.91 1.11 -10.96
C VAL A 79 -13.30 0.46 -11.03
N LYS A 80 -13.59 -0.31 -12.08
CA LYS A 80 -14.88 -1.01 -12.24
C LYS A 80 -15.22 -2.01 -11.14
N VAL A 81 -14.20 -2.64 -10.53
CA VAL A 81 -14.41 -3.59 -9.43
C VAL A 81 -14.32 -2.94 -8.04
N GLY A 82 -14.31 -1.60 -7.98
CA GLY A 82 -14.36 -0.87 -6.71
C GLY A 82 -13.02 -0.67 -6.03
N SER A 83 -11.92 -0.54 -6.79
CA SER A 83 -10.65 -0.09 -6.22
C SER A 83 -10.77 1.35 -5.71
N LEU A 84 -10.67 1.57 -4.40
CA LEU A 84 -10.63 2.90 -3.81
C LEU A 84 -9.40 3.68 -4.26
N TYR A 85 -8.24 3.02 -4.34
CA TYR A 85 -6.98 3.64 -4.75
C TYR A 85 -7.06 4.23 -6.17
N TYR A 86 -7.41 3.41 -7.17
CA TYR A 86 -7.49 3.90 -8.54
C TYR A 86 -8.67 4.86 -8.71
N SER A 87 -9.73 4.71 -7.92
CA SER A 87 -10.85 5.66 -7.93
C SER A 87 -10.41 7.05 -7.49
N TYR A 88 -9.73 7.14 -6.34
CA TYR A 88 -9.17 8.39 -5.81
C TYR A 88 -8.14 9.01 -6.75
N ALA A 89 -7.17 8.21 -7.23
CA ALA A 89 -6.16 8.68 -8.17
C ALA A 89 -6.79 9.27 -9.44
N SER A 90 -7.91 8.70 -9.90
CA SER A 90 -8.58 9.10 -11.14
C SER A 90 -9.47 10.33 -11.04
N LEU A 91 -9.59 10.96 -9.86
CA LEU A 91 -10.38 12.18 -9.70
C LEU A 91 -9.92 13.32 -10.64
N PRO A 92 -10.82 14.18 -11.14
CA PRO A 92 -10.48 15.25 -12.07
C PRO A 92 -9.35 16.17 -11.57
N GLU A 93 -9.34 16.51 -10.29
CA GLU A 93 -8.32 17.34 -9.64
C GLU A 93 -6.93 16.71 -9.64
N ASN A 94 -6.85 15.38 -9.70
CA ASN A 94 -5.59 14.64 -9.72
C ASN A 94 -5.07 14.43 -11.15
N THR A 95 -5.87 14.73 -12.18
CA THR A 95 -5.51 14.46 -13.58
C THR A 95 -4.54 15.52 -14.11
N VAL A 96 -3.31 15.12 -14.44
CA VAL A 96 -2.26 16.02 -14.98
C VAL A 96 -1.96 15.77 -16.46
N HIS A 97 -2.40 14.65 -17.02
CA HIS A 97 -2.28 14.34 -18.44
C HIS A 97 -3.42 13.45 -18.92
N GLN A 98 -3.91 13.69 -20.14
CA GLN A 98 -4.86 12.81 -20.82
C GLN A 98 -4.66 12.90 -22.34
N ALA A 99 -4.43 11.74 -22.98
CA ALA A 99 -4.24 11.65 -24.41
C ALA A 99 -5.58 11.69 -25.18
N GLY A 100 -5.68 12.60 -26.15
CA GLY A 100 -6.81 12.70 -27.10
C GLY A 100 -8.11 13.30 -26.56
N ASN A 101 -9.11 13.48 -27.43
CA ASN A 101 -10.41 14.12 -27.12
C ASN A 101 -11.40 13.25 -26.32
N LYS A 102 -11.00 12.07 -25.82
CA LYS A 102 -11.89 11.18 -25.07
C LYS A 102 -12.04 11.69 -23.64
N LYS A 103 -12.95 12.64 -23.41
CA LYS A 103 -13.41 13.07 -22.07
C LYS A 103 -14.30 12.01 -21.43
N ASN A 104 -13.80 10.79 -21.24
CA ASN A 104 -14.47 9.84 -20.37
C ASN A 104 -14.00 10.14 -18.95
N PRO A 105 -14.82 10.79 -18.10
CA PRO A 105 -14.52 10.86 -16.69
C PRO A 105 -14.40 9.41 -16.18
N PRO A 106 -13.31 9.07 -15.48
CA PRO A 106 -13.09 7.70 -15.04
C PRO A 106 -14.16 7.22 -14.06
N LEU A 107 -14.82 8.13 -13.32
CA LEU A 107 -15.89 7.81 -12.38
C LEU A 107 -16.96 8.90 -12.29
N GLN A 108 -18.21 8.48 -12.15
CA GLN A 108 -19.35 9.33 -11.80
C GLN A 108 -19.60 9.30 -10.28
N ALA A 109 -20.32 10.30 -9.76
CA ALA A 109 -20.62 10.43 -8.33
C ALA A 109 -21.28 9.17 -7.72
N LYS A 110 -22.16 8.49 -8.46
CA LYS A 110 -22.79 7.24 -8.01
C LYS A 110 -21.77 6.11 -7.86
N GLU A 111 -20.82 6.00 -8.78
CA GLU A 111 -19.78 4.97 -8.75
C GLU A 111 -18.83 5.22 -7.58
N LEU A 112 -18.41 6.46 -7.37
CA LEU A 112 -17.62 6.87 -6.19
C LEU A 112 -18.31 6.50 -4.88
N LYS A 113 -19.62 6.76 -4.77
CA LYS A 113 -20.39 6.40 -3.58
C LYS A 113 -20.35 4.88 -3.33
N SER A 114 -20.56 4.06 -4.37
CA SER A 114 -20.50 2.61 -4.23
C SER A 114 -19.10 2.11 -3.85
N VAL A 115 -18.03 2.71 -4.37
CA VAL A 115 -16.65 2.37 -3.95
C VAL A 115 -16.43 2.67 -2.47
N LEU A 116 -16.91 3.82 -1.98
CA LEU A 116 -16.81 4.19 -0.57
C LEU A 116 -17.65 3.28 0.35
N GLU A 117 -18.87 2.93 -0.07
CA GLU A 117 -19.72 1.99 0.68
C GLU A 117 -19.05 0.61 0.82
N ILE A 118 -18.46 0.08 -0.25
CA ILE A 118 -17.71 -1.18 -0.21
C ILE A 118 -16.51 -1.06 0.74
N ALA A 119 -15.75 0.04 0.65
CA ALA A 119 -14.57 0.26 1.49
C ALA A 119 -14.94 0.32 2.97
N ASP A 120 -16.00 1.07 3.33
CA ASP A 120 -16.49 1.16 4.70
C ASP A 120 -16.97 -0.20 5.22
N GLU A 121 -17.72 -0.96 4.43
CA GLU A 121 -18.14 -2.31 4.85
C GLU A 121 -16.96 -3.21 5.21
N TYR A 122 -15.88 -3.19 4.42
CA TYR A 122 -14.67 -3.96 4.73
C TYR A 122 -13.96 -3.41 5.96
N TYR A 123 -13.88 -2.10 6.11
CA TYR A 123 -13.29 -1.44 7.26
C TYR A 123 -14.01 -1.83 8.56
N GLN A 124 -15.34 -1.71 8.60
CA GLN A 124 -16.16 -2.07 9.76
C GLN A 124 -16.06 -3.57 10.12
N LYS A 125 -15.81 -4.45 9.14
CA LYS A 125 -15.62 -5.89 9.36
C LYS A 125 -14.22 -6.22 9.88
N LEU A 126 -13.17 -5.61 9.34
CA LEU A 126 -11.77 -5.99 9.61
C LEU A 126 -11.20 -5.29 10.85
N LEU A 127 -11.60 -4.05 11.13
CA LEU A 127 -11.04 -3.28 12.24
C LEU A 127 -11.27 -3.95 13.60
N PRO A 128 -12.48 -4.42 13.96
CA PRO A 128 -12.71 -5.08 15.24
C PRO A 128 -11.90 -6.39 15.39
N ILE A 129 -11.73 -7.13 14.29
CA ILE A 129 -10.93 -8.36 14.25
C ILE A 129 -9.47 -8.03 14.55
N SER A 130 -8.93 -7.02 13.86
CA SER A 130 -7.54 -6.60 14.06
C SER A 130 -7.29 -6.04 15.47
N ALA A 131 -8.24 -5.27 16.02
CA ALA A 131 -8.18 -4.78 17.39
C ALA A 131 -8.18 -5.92 18.41
N GLY A 132 -9.00 -6.96 18.20
CA GLY A 132 -9.00 -8.16 19.04
C GLY A 132 -7.65 -8.89 19.02
N PHE A 133 -7.01 -8.99 17.85
CA PHE A 133 -5.66 -9.53 17.75
C PHE A 133 -4.62 -8.67 18.47
N LEU A 134 -4.69 -7.35 18.36
CA LEU A 134 -3.77 -6.46 19.05
C LEU A 134 -3.91 -6.56 20.58
N GLN A 135 -5.15 -6.65 21.09
CA GLN A 135 -5.42 -6.90 22.51
C GLN A 135 -4.90 -8.27 22.96
N GLY A 136 -5.05 -9.30 22.12
CA GLY A 136 -4.48 -10.62 22.36
C GLY A 136 -2.95 -10.59 22.45
N ALA A 137 -2.30 -9.82 21.57
CA ALA A 137 -0.85 -9.64 21.58
C ALA A 137 -0.37 -9.04 22.90
N GLU A 138 -1.03 -7.98 23.38
CA GLU A 138 -0.74 -7.35 24.67
C GLU A 138 -0.91 -8.34 25.83
N THR A 139 -2.04 -9.06 25.86
CA THR A 139 -2.35 -10.02 26.93
C THR A 139 -1.32 -11.14 27.02
N PHE A 140 -0.95 -11.76 25.89
CA PHE A 140 0.08 -12.80 25.87
C PHE A 140 1.47 -12.25 26.24
N GLY A 141 1.78 -11.01 25.83
CA GLY A 141 3.02 -10.33 26.21
C GLY A 141 3.15 -10.14 27.72
N GLN A 142 2.08 -9.68 28.38
CA GLN A 142 2.02 -9.53 29.85
C GLN A 142 2.18 -10.85 30.61
N GLN A 143 1.74 -11.97 30.01
CA GLN A 143 1.89 -13.32 30.56
C GLN A 143 3.28 -13.93 30.29
N GLY A 144 4.16 -13.24 29.56
CA GLY A 144 5.47 -13.76 29.16
C GLY A 144 5.42 -14.76 28.00
N ASN A 145 4.27 -14.93 27.34
CA ASN A 145 4.14 -15.81 26.18
C ASN A 145 4.41 -15.04 24.88
N TYR A 146 5.69 -14.72 24.65
CA TYR A 146 6.11 -13.85 23.55
C TYR A 146 5.86 -14.43 22.16
N GLN A 147 5.99 -15.75 21.99
CA GLN A 147 5.65 -16.40 20.71
C GLN A 147 4.18 -16.19 20.35
N ARG A 148 3.25 -16.40 21.28
CA ARG A 148 1.82 -16.14 21.03
C ARG A 148 1.53 -14.64 20.89
N ALA A 149 2.23 -13.79 21.63
CA ALA A 149 2.09 -12.34 21.51
C ALA A 149 2.43 -11.87 20.09
N VAL A 150 3.60 -12.26 19.57
CA VAL A 150 4.05 -11.89 18.22
C VAL A 150 3.19 -12.56 17.14
N PHE A 151 2.69 -13.78 17.37
CA PHE A 151 1.69 -14.39 16.47
C PHE A 151 0.42 -13.55 16.35
N MET A 152 -0.16 -13.12 17.48
CA MET A 152 -1.35 -12.28 17.47
C MET A 152 -1.07 -10.93 16.80
N LEU A 153 0.10 -10.35 17.04
CA LEU A 153 0.54 -9.13 16.36
C LEU A 153 0.65 -9.29 14.85
N HIS A 154 1.19 -10.42 14.38
CA HIS A 154 1.21 -10.78 12.96
C HIS A 154 -0.21 -10.83 12.38
N GLN A 155 -1.18 -11.44 13.06
CA GLN A 155 -2.57 -11.48 12.58
C GLN A 155 -3.17 -10.07 12.47
N SER A 156 -2.91 -9.19 13.45
CA SER A 156 -3.37 -7.81 13.41
C SER A 156 -2.81 -7.04 12.20
N MET A 157 -1.50 -7.18 11.95
CA MET A 157 -0.79 -6.62 10.79
C MET A 157 -1.32 -7.17 9.47
N GLU A 158 -1.52 -8.48 9.36
CA GLU A 158 -2.01 -9.14 8.15
C GLU A 158 -3.38 -8.59 7.74
N ASN A 159 -4.29 -8.40 8.70
CA ASN A 159 -5.63 -7.86 8.43
C ASN A 159 -5.59 -6.44 7.87
N HIS A 160 -4.74 -5.54 8.43
CA HIS A 160 -4.61 -4.17 7.93
C HIS A 160 -3.99 -4.11 6.54
N LEU A 161 -2.91 -4.85 6.32
CA LEU A 161 -2.28 -4.90 5.01
C LEU A 161 -3.19 -5.57 3.99
N ARG A 162 -4.00 -6.55 4.39
CA ARG A 162 -5.00 -7.19 3.53
C ARG A 162 -6.09 -6.20 3.14
N PHE A 163 -6.50 -5.34 4.07
CA PHE A 163 -7.43 -4.25 3.78
C PHE A 163 -6.83 -3.25 2.79
N LEU A 164 -5.58 -2.79 2.97
CA LEU A 164 -4.87 -1.96 1.97
C LEU A 164 -4.87 -2.62 0.59
N GLN A 165 -4.52 -3.90 0.53
CA GLN A 165 -4.50 -4.62 -0.74
C GLN A 165 -5.89 -4.66 -1.38
N LEU A 166 -6.95 -4.83 -0.59
CA LEU A 166 -8.32 -4.81 -1.09
C LEU A 166 -8.71 -3.42 -1.63
N MET A 167 -8.31 -2.33 -0.96
CA MET A 167 -8.52 -0.96 -1.44
C MET A 167 -7.83 -0.68 -2.77
N ILE A 168 -6.70 -1.34 -3.03
CA ILE A 168 -5.98 -1.24 -4.31
C ILE A 168 -6.61 -2.15 -5.37
N ASP A 169 -6.83 -3.42 -5.05
CA ASP A 169 -7.15 -4.44 -6.03
C ASP A 169 -8.65 -4.62 -6.30
N GLY A 170 -9.50 -4.09 -5.42
CA GLY A 170 -10.93 -4.42 -5.32
C GLY A 170 -11.19 -5.85 -4.80
N LYS A 171 -10.14 -6.61 -4.47
CA LYS A 171 -10.23 -7.99 -3.96
C LYS A 171 -9.03 -8.35 -3.09
N ALA A 172 -9.25 -9.21 -2.10
CA ALA A 172 -8.16 -9.79 -1.31
C ALA A 172 -7.56 -11.04 -1.98
N ASN A 173 -6.29 -11.31 -1.67
CA ASN A 173 -5.59 -12.57 -1.99
C ASN A 173 -5.26 -13.35 -0.70
N ASN A 174 -4.94 -14.64 -0.85
CA ASN A 174 -4.64 -15.55 0.27
C ASN A 174 -3.15 -15.52 0.69
N VAL A 175 -2.49 -14.36 0.62
CA VAL A 175 -1.08 -14.22 1.01
C VAL A 175 -0.98 -13.94 2.51
N HIS A 176 -0.52 -14.90 3.30
CA HIS A 176 -0.49 -14.73 4.76
C HIS A 176 0.79 -14.08 5.30
N HIS A 177 1.91 -14.19 4.58
CA HIS A 177 3.16 -13.56 5.00
C HIS A 177 3.08 -12.04 4.85
N VAL A 178 3.33 -11.35 5.96
CA VAL A 178 3.33 -9.88 6.05
C VAL A 178 4.39 -9.32 5.13
N SER A 179 5.59 -9.92 5.07
CA SER A 179 6.68 -9.47 4.19
C SER A 179 6.31 -9.48 2.69
N ASN A 180 5.61 -10.52 2.23
CA ASN A 180 5.17 -10.62 0.84
C ASN A 180 4.10 -9.58 0.51
N ARG A 181 3.19 -9.32 1.46
CA ARG A 181 2.13 -8.34 1.31
C ARG A 181 2.68 -6.91 1.31
N ILE A 182 3.66 -6.59 2.16
CA ILE A 182 4.37 -5.30 2.12
C ILE A 182 5.05 -5.10 0.75
N LYS A 183 5.68 -6.15 0.23
CA LYS A 183 6.36 -6.08 -1.06
C LYS A 183 5.40 -5.73 -2.21
N SER A 184 4.17 -6.28 -2.22
CA SER A 184 3.17 -5.92 -3.23
C SER A 184 2.65 -4.49 -3.05
N LEU A 185 2.45 -4.06 -1.81
CA LEU A 185 1.94 -2.72 -1.50
C LEU A 185 2.97 -1.60 -1.74
N ASN A 186 4.26 -1.92 -1.74
CA ASN A 186 5.35 -0.95 -1.90
C ASN A 186 5.32 -0.18 -3.22
N GLU A 187 4.69 -0.72 -4.27
CA GLU A 187 4.53 -0.01 -5.55
C GLU A 187 3.54 1.18 -5.42
N HIS A 188 2.58 1.09 -4.50
CA HIS A 188 1.57 2.12 -4.26
C HIS A 188 1.95 3.04 -3.09
N PHE A 189 2.58 2.47 -2.05
CA PHE A 189 2.97 3.17 -0.83
C PHE A 189 4.46 2.95 -0.57
N SER A 190 5.32 3.69 -1.27
CA SER A 190 6.78 3.48 -1.23
C SER A 190 7.41 3.59 0.17
N MET A 191 6.83 4.41 1.05
CA MET A 191 7.28 4.56 2.44
C MET A 191 6.90 3.39 3.34
N LEU A 192 5.92 2.58 2.94
CA LEU A 192 5.35 1.51 3.77
C LEU A 192 6.41 0.49 4.18
N ARG A 193 7.28 0.07 3.24
CA ARG A 193 8.31 -0.94 3.51
C ARG A 193 9.36 -0.46 4.49
N GLU A 194 9.93 0.73 4.26
CA GLU A 194 10.96 1.28 5.15
C GLU A 194 10.40 1.53 6.55
N SER A 195 9.15 2.00 6.62
CA SER A 195 8.48 2.30 7.88
C SER A 195 8.10 1.05 8.68
N LEU A 196 7.70 -0.02 8.01
CA LEU A 196 7.33 -1.28 8.67
C LEU A 196 8.52 -2.13 9.04
N VAL A 197 9.43 -2.34 8.09
CA VAL A 197 10.52 -3.32 8.23
C VAL A 197 11.70 -2.72 9.00
N GLY A 198 11.80 -1.39 9.04
CA GLY A 198 12.93 -0.68 9.63
C GLY A 198 14.07 -0.45 8.63
N LYS A 199 15.01 0.39 9.05
CA LYS A 199 16.10 0.91 8.22
C LYS A 199 17.35 0.05 8.36
N ASP A 200 17.66 -0.37 9.59
CA ASP A 200 18.85 -1.16 9.89
C ASP A 200 18.60 -2.68 9.85
N GLU A 201 19.67 -3.46 9.93
CA GLU A 201 19.59 -4.93 9.86
C GLU A 201 18.99 -5.56 11.12
N GLU A 202 19.07 -4.90 12.28
CA GLU A 202 18.51 -5.42 13.52
C GLU A 202 16.99 -5.25 13.53
N GLU A 203 16.47 -4.11 13.10
CA GLU A 203 15.04 -3.90 12.89
C GLU A 203 14.48 -4.88 11.85
N LYS A 204 15.19 -5.09 10.73
CA LYS A 204 14.81 -6.09 9.72
C LYS A 204 14.77 -7.50 10.30
N LYS A 205 15.73 -7.88 11.16
CA LYS A 205 15.73 -9.18 11.84
C LYS A 205 14.56 -9.31 12.80
N ARG A 206 14.27 -8.28 13.62
CA ARG A 206 13.09 -8.26 14.49
C ARG A 206 11.81 -8.40 13.69
N PHE A 207 11.68 -7.66 12.59
CA PHE A 207 10.50 -7.74 11.74
C PHE A 207 10.24 -9.16 11.20
N ARG A 208 11.28 -9.92 10.85
CA ARG A 208 11.15 -11.33 10.41
C ARG A 208 10.56 -12.25 11.48
N LEU A 209 10.58 -11.86 12.76
CA LEU A 209 9.94 -12.63 13.83
C LEU A 209 8.42 -12.68 13.68
N LEU A 210 7.79 -11.71 13.01
CA LEU A 210 6.34 -11.74 12.74
C LEU A 210 5.98 -12.97 11.89
N ASP A 211 6.60 -13.11 10.71
CA ASP A 211 6.37 -14.24 9.81
C ASP A 211 6.86 -15.55 10.45
N SER A 212 7.97 -15.50 11.20
CA SER A 212 8.50 -16.69 11.91
C SER A 212 7.54 -17.19 12.99
N ALA A 213 6.91 -16.29 13.76
CA ALA A 213 5.93 -16.65 14.78
C ALA A 213 4.65 -17.24 14.16
N PHE A 214 4.22 -16.72 13.01
CA PHE A 214 3.13 -17.30 12.23
C PHE A 214 3.44 -18.76 11.84
N ASP A 215 4.61 -18.99 11.24
CA ASP A 215 5.02 -20.33 10.82
C ASP A 215 5.21 -21.27 12.01
N ALA A 216 5.79 -20.80 13.11
CA ALA A 216 6.02 -21.59 14.31
C ALA A 216 4.70 -22.08 14.92
N VAL A 217 3.71 -21.20 15.10
CA VAL A 217 2.38 -21.59 15.60
C VAL A 217 1.69 -22.55 14.64
N LYS A 218 1.74 -22.28 13.32
CA LYS A 218 1.12 -23.16 12.30
C LYS A 218 1.76 -24.56 12.27
N GLN A 219 3.06 -24.65 12.50
CA GLN A 219 3.81 -25.90 12.52
C GLN A 219 3.87 -26.55 13.90
N ASN A 220 3.25 -25.94 14.92
CA ASN A 220 3.35 -26.34 16.32
C ASN A 220 4.80 -26.51 16.79
N LYS A 221 5.64 -25.51 16.48
CA LYS A 221 7.05 -25.44 16.87
C LYS A 221 7.27 -24.32 17.87
N ASP A 222 8.30 -24.48 18.68
CA ASP A 222 8.79 -23.43 19.57
C ASP A 222 9.66 -22.44 18.80
N LEU A 223 9.47 -21.16 19.10
CA LEU A 223 10.26 -20.04 18.61
C LEU A 223 10.59 -19.16 19.81
N GLU A 224 11.88 -19.07 20.13
CA GLU A 224 12.34 -18.18 21.18
C GLU A 224 12.26 -16.72 20.71
N ILE A 225 11.55 -15.91 21.49
CA ILE A 225 11.43 -14.47 21.27
C ILE A 225 11.70 -13.79 22.61
N SER A 226 12.65 -12.85 22.62
CA SER A 226 12.97 -12.09 23.83
C SER A 226 11.83 -11.13 24.19
N ALA A 227 11.69 -10.83 25.48
CA ALA A 227 10.74 -9.82 25.96
C ALA A 227 10.97 -8.46 25.28
N PHE A 228 12.25 -8.12 25.05
CA PHE A 228 12.65 -6.89 24.38
C PHE A 228 12.17 -6.84 22.93
N ASP A 229 12.42 -7.89 22.14
CA ASP A 229 12.01 -7.92 20.73
C ASP A 229 10.47 -7.94 20.59
N ALA A 230 9.78 -8.66 21.47
CA ALA A 230 8.31 -8.69 21.49
C ALA A 230 7.72 -7.30 21.83
N SER A 231 8.27 -6.63 22.83
CA SER A 231 7.84 -5.28 23.21
C SER A 231 8.12 -4.25 22.11
N TRP A 232 9.32 -4.30 21.51
CA TRP A 232 9.67 -3.42 20.39
C TRP A 232 8.73 -3.62 19.21
N LEU A 233 8.47 -4.89 18.84
CA LEU A 233 7.55 -5.22 17.74
C LEU A 233 6.15 -4.71 18.02
N TYR A 234 5.65 -4.89 19.24
CA TYR A 234 4.31 -4.45 19.62
C TYR A 234 4.15 -2.93 19.43
N GLU A 235 5.04 -2.13 20.00
CA GLU A 235 4.99 -0.66 19.87
C GLU A 235 5.15 -0.21 18.42
N HIS A 236 6.11 -0.80 17.70
CA HIS A 236 6.37 -0.46 16.30
C HIS A 236 5.18 -0.80 15.40
N CYS A 237 4.62 -2.00 15.52
CA CYS A 237 3.46 -2.42 14.74
C CYS A 237 2.24 -1.57 15.10
N LYS A 238 1.97 -1.30 16.39
CA LYS A 238 0.85 -0.44 16.82
C LYS A 238 0.93 0.95 16.20
N PHE A 239 2.11 1.55 16.18
CA PHE A 239 2.34 2.85 15.54
C PHE A 239 2.07 2.79 14.02
N VAL A 240 2.53 1.74 13.34
CA VAL A 240 2.29 1.62 11.90
C VAL A 240 0.83 1.28 11.58
N LEU A 241 0.17 0.45 12.38
CA LEU A 241 -1.26 0.15 12.24
C LEU A 241 -2.10 1.44 12.27
N HIS A 242 -1.86 2.27 13.29
CA HIS A 242 -2.51 3.58 13.39
C HIS A 242 -2.24 4.45 12.15
N THR A 243 -1.03 4.39 11.62
CA THR A 243 -0.66 5.15 10.41
C THR A 243 -1.34 4.61 9.15
N ILE A 244 -1.49 3.29 9.02
CA ILE A 244 -2.25 2.67 7.94
C ILE A 244 -3.72 3.09 8.02
N GLU A 245 -4.31 3.16 9.21
CA GLU A 245 -5.67 3.65 9.40
C GLU A 245 -5.88 5.07 8.89
N GLN A 246 -4.87 5.95 9.03
CA GLN A 246 -4.93 7.32 8.52
C GLN A 246 -4.89 7.41 6.98
N LEU A 247 -4.49 6.35 6.27
CA LEU A 247 -4.61 6.32 4.80
C LEU A 247 -6.08 6.28 4.33
N TYR A 248 -7.01 5.99 5.24
CA TYR A 248 -8.43 5.81 4.94
C TYR A 248 -9.31 6.99 5.38
N LEU A 249 -8.76 7.98 6.09
CA LEU A 249 -9.44 9.17 6.62
C LEU A 249 -9.12 10.41 5.79
#